data_AF-A0A978TA67-F1
#
_entry.id   AF-A0A978TA67-F1
#
_cell.length_a   1.000
_cell.length_b   1.000
_cell.length_c   1.000
_cell.angle_alpha   90.00
_cell.angle_beta   90.00
_cell.angle_gamma   90.00
#
_symmetry.space_group_name_H-M   'P 1'
#
loop_
_entity.id
_entity.type
_entity.pdbx_description
1 polymer ?
#
loop_
_entity_poly.entity_id
_entity_poly.type
_entity_poly.pdbx_seq_one_letter_code
_entity_poly.pdbx_strand_id
1 'polypeptide(L)'
;MALGANLAVLWEIPLGLLSFGFSRVVKWTMTLASRYYNPRDRQAQPDWQIVDADFLNSPLKLLWTMSRARWNLHALIAIAGPFTVTSQLTLDTRSLWKSAPSWTAVIYTLKGYQTVTSVGSLTTPPDQPTVTIDLPPGRYLVGLRHYNWNNPVELPAIAVDGVPALASQTLEAPPDFNQFYRDLPARRGWLYSALNFYVYPLLRWLQWLPEAIVKPIFLPVPNPETHFFYGALDRGEQLTIDLPAHLRDTHRLYFSLYSRDCFPLDWYSITTDHHTTQPMPEKAVYILRMHPKTPAAMAAAKPTINFSANVSG
;
A
#
# COMPACT_ATOMS: atom_id res chain seq x y z
N MET A 1 -16.55 24.23 16.56
CA MET A 1 -17.07 22.87 16.27
C MET A 1 -18.58 22.89 16.41
N ALA A 2 -19.32 22.68 15.32
CA ALA A 2 -20.79 22.76 15.32
C ALA A 2 -21.42 21.52 16.01
N LEU A 3 -22.52 21.71 16.74
CA LEU A 3 -23.24 20.67 17.51
C LEU A 3 -23.55 19.39 16.69
N GLY A 4 -23.68 19.48 15.36
CA GLY A 4 -23.93 18.33 14.48
C GLY A 4 -22.76 17.34 14.38
N ALA A 5 -21.50 17.79 14.54
CA ALA A 5 -20.34 16.91 14.52
C ALA A 5 -20.31 15.94 15.72
N ASN A 6 -20.85 16.37 16.87
CA ASN A 6 -20.89 15.57 18.10
C ASN A 6 -21.95 14.45 18.08
N LEU A 7 -23.04 14.61 17.31
CA LEU A 7 -24.07 13.56 17.21
C LEU A 7 -23.66 12.43 16.26
N ALA A 8 -22.78 12.71 15.28
CA ALA A 8 -22.29 11.70 14.36
C ALA A 8 -21.55 10.54 15.08
N VAL A 9 -20.83 10.89 16.15
CA VAL A 9 -20.08 9.95 16.99
C VAL A 9 -20.96 8.82 17.53
N LEU A 10 -22.22 9.11 17.89
CA LEU A 10 -23.15 8.17 18.51
C LEU A 10 -23.47 6.97 17.62
N TRP A 11 -23.40 7.11 16.30
CA TRP A 11 -23.67 6.01 15.36
C TRP A 11 -22.41 5.59 14.60
N GLU A 12 -21.48 6.50 14.32
CA GLU A 12 -20.25 6.16 13.58
C GLU A 12 -19.31 5.26 14.37
N ILE A 13 -19.22 5.40 15.70
CA ILE A 13 -18.41 4.52 16.53
C ILE A 13 -19.00 3.10 16.59
N PRO A 14 -20.29 2.90 16.97
CA PRO A 14 -20.86 1.56 17.00
C PRO A 14 -20.81 0.85 15.65
N LEU A 15 -21.20 1.53 14.57
CA LEU A 15 -21.11 0.96 13.22
C LEU A 15 -19.67 0.73 12.80
N GLY A 16 -18.73 1.57 13.24
CA GLY A 16 -17.30 1.37 13.03
C GLY A 16 -16.80 0.08 13.69
N LEU A 17 -17.21 -0.20 14.93
CA LEU A 17 -16.83 -1.44 15.62
C LEU A 17 -17.43 -2.68 14.93
N LEU A 18 -18.69 -2.62 14.51
CA LEU A 18 -19.34 -3.70 13.76
C LEU A 18 -18.64 -3.94 12.41
N SER A 19 -18.34 -2.86 11.68
CA SER A 19 -17.58 -2.91 10.43
C SER A 19 -16.19 -3.49 10.64
N PHE A 20 -15.50 -3.12 11.72
CA PHE A 20 -14.20 -3.67 12.06
C PHE A 20 -14.28 -5.18 12.31
N GLY A 21 -15.25 -5.64 13.10
CA GLY A 21 -15.51 -7.07 13.32
C GLY A 21 -15.79 -7.82 12.02
N PHE A 22 -16.68 -7.28 11.19
CA PHE A 22 -16.98 -7.81 9.85
C PHE A 22 -15.72 -7.91 8.98
N SER A 23 -14.86 -6.89 8.97
CA SER A 23 -13.61 -6.91 8.21
C SER A 23 -12.66 -8.01 8.65
N ARG A 24 -12.59 -8.31 9.96
CA ARG A 24 -11.76 -9.40 10.49
C ARG A 24 -12.30 -10.76 10.09
N VAL A 25 -13.62 -10.94 10.11
CA VAL A 25 -14.27 -12.16 9.64
C VAL A 25 -13.99 -12.37 8.15
N VAL A 26 -14.21 -11.36 7.30
CA VAL A 26 -13.93 -11.46 5.86
C VAL A 26 -12.46 -11.77 5.59
N LYS A 27 -11.53 -11.07 6.24
CA LYS A 27 -10.08 -11.32 6.10
C LYS A 27 -9.72 -12.75 6.52
N TRP A 28 -10.30 -13.25 7.61
CA TRP A 28 -10.08 -14.60 8.09
C TRP A 28 -10.64 -15.63 7.11
N THR A 29 -11.88 -15.46 6.64
CA THR A 29 -12.52 -16.32 5.65
C THR A 29 -11.73 -16.37 4.35
N MET A 30 -11.25 -15.23 3.83
CA MET A 30 -10.38 -15.20 2.64
C MET A 30 -9.04 -15.88 2.87
N THR A 31 -8.49 -15.79 4.08
CA THR A 31 -7.26 -16.50 4.46
C THR A 31 -7.48 -18.01 4.52
N LEU A 32 -8.65 -18.47 4.97
CA LEU A 32 -9.01 -19.89 4.93
C LEU A 32 -9.32 -20.36 3.51
N ALA A 33 -10.12 -19.61 2.76
CA ALA A 33 -10.47 -19.92 1.39
C ALA A 33 -9.22 -20.03 0.50
N SER A 34 -8.25 -19.12 0.65
CA SER A 34 -6.96 -19.24 -0.05
C SER A 34 -6.13 -20.47 0.38
N ARG A 35 -6.25 -20.93 1.64
CA ARG A 35 -5.68 -22.21 2.08
C ARG A 35 -6.37 -23.42 1.44
N TYR A 36 -7.67 -23.34 1.13
CA TYR A 36 -8.44 -24.40 0.46
C TYR A 36 -8.33 -24.34 -1.07
N TYR A 37 -8.11 -23.14 -1.65
CA TYR A 37 -7.85 -22.96 -3.07
C TYR A 37 -6.43 -23.40 -3.48
N ASN A 38 -5.53 -23.65 -2.53
CA ASN A 38 -4.14 -23.97 -2.83
C ASN A 38 -3.38 -24.91 -1.83
N PRO A 39 -4.00 -25.95 -1.24
CA PRO A 39 -3.27 -26.92 -0.40
C PRO A 39 -2.69 -28.09 -1.21
N ARG A 40 -3.19 -28.34 -2.44
CA ARG A 40 -2.70 -29.38 -3.36
C ARG A 40 -1.97 -28.85 -4.59
N ASP A 41 -1.95 -27.54 -4.82
CA ASP A 41 -1.19 -26.95 -5.92
C ASP A 41 0.28 -26.74 -5.52
N ARG A 42 0.96 -27.86 -5.23
CA ARG A 42 2.43 -27.91 -5.23
C ARG A 42 3.00 -27.67 -6.64
N GLN A 43 2.14 -27.61 -7.67
CA GLN A 43 2.49 -27.46 -9.08
C GLN A 43 2.16 -26.08 -9.65
N ALA A 44 1.58 -25.15 -8.87
CA ALA A 44 1.43 -23.77 -9.31
C ALA A 44 2.81 -23.21 -9.58
N GLN A 45 3.16 -23.11 -10.87
CA GLN A 45 4.40 -22.47 -11.29
C GLN A 45 4.34 -21.02 -10.81
N PRO A 46 5.38 -20.52 -10.14
CA PRO A 46 5.45 -19.12 -9.80
C PRO A 46 5.27 -18.28 -11.07
N ASP A 47 4.46 -17.24 -10.97
CA ASP A 47 4.26 -16.28 -12.06
C ASP A 47 4.07 -14.88 -11.47
N TRP A 48 4.36 -13.86 -12.27
CA TRP A 48 4.12 -12.48 -11.91
C TRP A 48 2.65 -12.12 -12.11
N GLN A 49 1.98 -11.79 -11.02
CA GLN A 49 0.65 -11.19 -11.04
C GLN A 49 0.78 -9.67 -10.87
N ILE A 50 0.45 -8.94 -11.92
CA ILE A 50 0.45 -7.48 -11.90
C ILE A 50 -0.90 -7.01 -11.34
N VAL A 51 -0.88 -6.00 -10.48
CA VAL A 51 -2.11 -5.37 -9.97
C VAL A 51 -2.53 -4.28 -10.94
N ASP A 52 -3.33 -4.68 -11.93
CA ASP A 52 -3.88 -3.83 -12.99
C ASP A 52 -5.42 -3.90 -13.05
N ALA A 53 -6.00 -3.32 -14.10
CA ALA A 53 -7.43 -3.33 -14.34
C ALA A 53 -7.98 -4.76 -14.44
N ASP A 54 -7.29 -5.65 -15.17
CA ASP A 54 -7.72 -7.03 -15.40
C ASP A 54 -7.66 -7.87 -14.13
N PHE A 55 -6.62 -7.68 -13.33
CA PHE A 55 -6.51 -8.28 -12.00
C PHE A 55 -7.71 -7.90 -11.13
N LEU A 56 -8.11 -6.63 -11.13
CA LEU A 56 -9.22 -6.11 -10.31
C LEU A 56 -10.61 -6.32 -10.92
N ASN A 57 -10.70 -6.80 -12.17
CA ASN A 57 -11.96 -7.21 -12.78
C ASN A 57 -12.54 -8.47 -12.12
N SER A 58 -11.72 -9.29 -11.47
CA SER A 58 -12.21 -10.40 -10.65
C SER A 58 -12.82 -9.89 -9.33
N PRO A 59 -14.12 -10.17 -9.04
CA PRO A 59 -14.75 -9.75 -7.79
C PRO A 59 -14.05 -10.29 -6.54
N LEU A 60 -13.50 -11.52 -6.62
CA LEU A 60 -12.78 -12.13 -5.51
C LEU A 60 -11.44 -11.44 -5.26
N LYS A 61 -10.68 -11.10 -6.32
CA LYS A 61 -9.42 -10.34 -6.19
C LYS A 61 -9.69 -8.93 -5.67
N LEU A 62 -10.72 -8.25 -6.17
CA LEU A 62 -11.13 -6.95 -5.66
C LEU A 62 -11.53 -7.03 -4.19
N LEU A 63 -12.35 -8.01 -3.78
CA LEU A 63 -12.70 -8.24 -2.37
C LEU A 63 -11.48 -8.51 -1.50
N TRP A 64 -10.55 -9.34 -1.98
CA TRP A 64 -9.30 -9.62 -1.28
C TRP A 64 -8.47 -8.35 -1.08
N THR A 65 -8.35 -7.49 -2.09
CA THR A 65 -7.65 -6.21 -2.00
C THR A 65 -8.39 -5.24 -1.10
N MET A 66 -9.72 -5.13 -1.22
CA MET A 66 -10.57 -4.25 -0.41
C MET A 66 -10.59 -4.63 1.08
N SER A 67 -10.41 -5.91 1.42
CA SER A 67 -10.28 -6.35 2.82
C SER A 67 -8.98 -5.90 3.49
N ARG A 68 -8.04 -5.35 2.70
CA ARG A 68 -6.74 -4.84 3.12
C ARG A 68 -6.47 -3.44 2.57
N ALA A 69 -7.49 -2.75 2.04
CA ALA A 69 -7.32 -1.62 1.14
C ALA A 69 -6.63 -0.43 1.81
N ARG A 70 -5.35 -0.24 1.47
CA ARG A 70 -4.60 1.02 1.56
C ARG A 70 -3.72 1.15 0.32
N TRP A 71 -4.41 1.21 -0.82
CA TRP A 71 -3.82 1.14 -2.15
C TRP A 71 -2.58 1.99 -2.27
N ASN A 72 -1.47 1.43 -2.76
CA ASN A 72 -0.32 2.23 -3.09
C ASN A 72 -0.47 2.75 -4.52
N LEU A 73 -1.22 3.86 -4.67
CA LEU A 73 -1.63 4.42 -5.97
C LEU A 73 -0.45 4.96 -6.80
N HIS A 74 0.71 5.13 -6.17
CA HIS A 74 1.91 5.72 -6.77
C HIS A 74 2.94 4.68 -7.22
N ALA A 75 2.68 3.40 -6.98
CA ALA A 75 3.57 2.33 -7.38
C ALA A 75 2.89 1.41 -8.37
N LEU A 76 3.67 0.92 -9.34
CA LEU A 76 3.31 -0.30 -10.06
C LEU A 76 3.58 -1.48 -9.13
N ILE A 77 2.57 -2.32 -8.92
CA ILE A 77 2.62 -3.43 -7.98
C ILE A 77 2.60 -4.74 -8.75
N ALA A 78 3.57 -5.60 -8.48
CA ALA A 78 3.60 -6.97 -8.97
C ALA A 78 3.78 -7.94 -7.80
N ILE A 79 3.20 -9.13 -7.88
CA ILE A 79 3.26 -10.15 -6.84
C ILE A 79 3.67 -11.47 -7.50
N ALA A 80 4.72 -12.09 -7.00
CA ALA A 80 5.17 -13.41 -7.46
C ALA A 80 5.10 -14.46 -6.36
N GLY A 81 4.91 -15.70 -6.79
CA GLY A 81 4.92 -16.90 -5.96
C GLY A 81 3.65 -17.74 -6.13
N PRO A 82 3.44 -18.75 -5.29
CA PRO A 82 4.20 -19.05 -4.07
C PRO A 82 5.57 -19.69 -4.35
N PHE A 83 6.60 -19.25 -3.62
CA PHE A 83 7.93 -19.87 -3.61
C PHE A 83 8.08 -20.79 -2.39
N THR A 84 8.56 -22.01 -2.58
CA THR A 84 8.91 -22.92 -1.48
C THR A 84 10.41 -22.83 -1.25
N VAL A 85 10.81 -22.22 -0.14
CA VAL A 85 12.21 -21.88 0.18
C VAL A 85 12.70 -22.78 1.31
N THR A 86 13.93 -23.27 1.21
CA THR A 86 14.62 -24.03 2.25
C THR A 86 15.54 -23.12 3.05
N SER A 87 16.31 -22.27 2.38
CA SER A 87 17.27 -21.39 3.03
C SER A 87 17.33 -19.98 2.44
N GLN A 88 17.15 -19.82 1.13
CA GLN A 88 17.40 -18.52 0.50
C GLN A 88 16.55 -18.24 -0.74
N LEU A 89 16.33 -16.95 -0.99
CA LEU A 89 15.71 -16.43 -2.20
C LEU A 89 16.61 -15.34 -2.79
N THR A 90 16.89 -15.42 -4.08
CA THR A 90 17.74 -14.47 -4.80
C THR A 90 16.93 -13.71 -5.85
N LEU A 91 17.06 -12.39 -5.89
CA LEU A 91 16.43 -11.51 -6.87
C LEU A 91 17.48 -10.93 -7.83
N ASP A 92 17.19 -10.86 -9.12
CA ASP A 92 17.98 -10.05 -10.08
C ASP A 92 17.66 -8.57 -9.91
N THR A 93 18.58 -7.81 -9.33
CA THR A 93 18.38 -6.40 -9.02
C THR A 93 18.71 -5.49 -10.19
N ARG A 94 19.34 -6.00 -11.26
CA ARG A 94 19.60 -5.20 -12.48
C ARG A 94 18.31 -4.84 -13.18
N SER A 95 17.41 -5.81 -13.32
CA SER A 95 16.06 -5.58 -13.89
C SER A 95 15.30 -4.52 -13.09
N LEU A 96 15.42 -4.53 -11.76
CA LEU A 96 14.79 -3.55 -10.89
C LEU A 96 15.36 -2.14 -11.09
N TRP A 97 16.67 -2.00 -11.11
CA TRP A 97 17.34 -0.71 -11.33
C TRP A 97 17.10 -0.13 -12.73
N LYS A 98 16.98 -1.00 -13.73
CA LYS A 98 16.59 -0.60 -15.09
C LYS A 98 15.12 -0.13 -15.14
N SER A 99 14.26 -0.70 -14.30
CA SER A 99 12.82 -0.44 -14.30
C SER A 99 12.42 0.79 -13.52
N ALA A 100 13.07 1.07 -12.39
CA ALA A 100 12.72 2.22 -11.58
C ALA A 100 13.90 2.69 -10.72
N PRO A 101 14.02 4.01 -10.49
CA PRO A 101 15.01 4.56 -9.56
C PRO A 101 14.64 4.30 -8.09
N SER A 102 13.42 3.84 -7.82
CA SER A 102 12.94 3.54 -6.48
C SER A 102 12.05 2.31 -6.53
N TRP A 103 12.48 1.27 -5.84
CA TRP A 103 11.77 0.01 -5.78
C TRP A 103 11.94 -0.63 -4.41
N THR A 104 10.95 -1.44 -4.02
CA THR A 104 11.00 -2.26 -2.80
C THR A 104 10.40 -3.63 -3.11
N ALA A 105 11.15 -4.69 -2.84
CA ALA A 105 10.68 -6.07 -2.83
C ALA A 105 10.44 -6.50 -1.38
N VAL A 106 9.20 -6.88 -1.06
CA VAL A 106 8.79 -7.30 0.27
C VAL A 106 8.46 -8.78 0.25
N ILE A 107 9.07 -9.53 1.18
CA ILE A 107 8.85 -10.96 1.31
C ILE A 107 7.75 -11.21 2.34
N TYR A 108 6.68 -11.87 1.92
CA TYR A 108 5.54 -12.22 2.77
C TYR A 108 5.47 -13.72 3.00
N THR A 109 5.13 -14.14 4.21
CA THR A 109 4.68 -15.51 4.44
C THR A 109 3.37 -15.76 3.66
N LEU A 110 3.20 -16.94 3.05
CA LEU A 110 1.91 -17.29 2.46
C LEU A 110 0.81 -17.43 3.53
N LYS A 111 1.18 -17.87 4.74
CA LYS A 111 0.26 -17.99 5.88
C LYS A 111 0.03 -16.63 6.54
N GLY A 112 -1.06 -15.97 6.18
CA GLY A 112 -1.49 -14.73 6.84
C GLY A 112 -0.79 -13.46 6.32
N TYR A 113 0.05 -13.56 5.29
CA TYR A 113 0.65 -12.42 4.59
C TYR A 113 1.47 -11.51 5.52
N GLN A 114 2.18 -12.09 6.48
CA GLN A 114 3.07 -11.34 7.36
C GLN A 114 4.35 -10.97 6.61
N THR A 115 4.78 -9.72 6.74
CA THR A 115 6.09 -9.27 6.24
C THR A 115 7.18 -9.98 7.04
N VAL A 116 8.06 -10.68 6.34
CA VAL A 116 9.25 -11.33 6.91
C VAL A 116 10.44 -10.38 6.84
N THR A 117 10.66 -9.82 5.66
CA THR A 117 11.76 -8.88 5.38
C THR A 117 11.43 -8.09 4.11
N SER A 118 12.26 -7.10 3.82
CA SER A 118 12.21 -6.32 2.57
C SER A 118 13.62 -5.92 2.14
N VAL A 119 13.82 -5.86 0.84
CA VAL A 119 14.99 -5.26 0.21
C VAL A 119 14.54 -4.19 -0.76
N GLY A 120 15.30 -3.12 -0.90
CA GLY A 120 14.92 -2.00 -1.76
C GLY A 120 16.11 -1.29 -2.35
N SER A 121 15.79 -0.32 -3.22
CA SER A 121 16.75 0.63 -3.80
C SER A 121 17.57 1.42 -2.77
N LEU A 122 17.11 1.51 -1.52
CA LEU A 122 17.81 2.19 -0.43
C LEU A 122 18.76 1.25 0.35
N THR A 123 18.62 -0.06 0.21
CA THR A 123 19.44 -1.06 0.90
C THR A 123 20.33 -1.86 -0.04
N THR A 124 20.18 -1.64 -1.35
CA THR A 124 20.84 -2.42 -2.40
C THR A 124 21.55 -1.46 -3.35
N PRO A 125 22.88 -1.50 -3.47
CA PRO A 125 23.62 -0.65 -4.42
C PRO A 125 23.22 -0.92 -5.90
N PRO A 126 23.28 0.09 -6.79
CA PRO A 126 23.01 -0.08 -8.22
C PRO A 126 23.95 -1.04 -8.97
N ASP A 127 25.19 -1.17 -8.49
CA ASP A 127 26.22 -2.05 -9.04
C ASP A 127 26.11 -3.49 -8.55
N GLN A 128 25.27 -3.76 -7.55
CA GLN A 128 24.99 -5.10 -7.08
C GLN A 128 23.96 -5.78 -8.01
N PRO A 129 24.34 -6.84 -8.76
CA PRO A 129 23.48 -7.40 -9.80
C PRO A 129 22.41 -8.35 -9.27
N THR A 130 22.64 -8.92 -8.08
CA THR A 130 21.69 -9.79 -7.40
C THR A 130 21.73 -9.54 -5.90
N VAL A 131 20.59 -9.74 -5.23
CA VAL A 131 20.51 -9.76 -3.77
C VAL A 131 20.00 -11.12 -3.32
N THR A 132 20.69 -11.73 -2.37
CA THR A 132 20.28 -12.99 -1.73
C THR A 132 19.74 -12.68 -0.35
N ILE A 133 18.58 -13.26 -0.06
CA ILE A 133 17.81 -13.04 1.16
C ILE A 133 17.71 -14.38 1.87
N ASP A 134 18.31 -14.48 3.05
CA ASP A 134 18.18 -15.65 3.91
C ASP A 134 16.75 -15.71 4.48
N LEU A 135 16.12 -16.87 4.36
CA LEU A 135 14.75 -17.10 4.81
C LEU A 135 14.67 -18.47 5.49
N PRO A 136 13.91 -18.59 6.60
CA PRO A 136 13.66 -19.90 7.19
C PRO A 136 12.86 -20.78 6.22
N PRO A 137 12.91 -22.12 6.36
CA PRO A 137 12.12 -23.01 5.53
C PRO A 137 10.63 -22.64 5.53
N GLY A 138 10.02 -22.47 4.36
CA GLY A 138 8.63 -22.00 4.29
C GLY A 138 8.12 -21.71 2.88
N ARG A 139 6.89 -21.18 2.82
CA ARG A 139 6.27 -20.70 1.57
C ARG A 139 6.10 -19.19 1.60
N TYR A 140 6.59 -18.53 0.56
CA TYR A 140 6.67 -17.07 0.50
C TYR A 140 6.06 -16.50 -0.78
N LEU A 141 5.65 -15.23 -0.69
CA LEU A 141 5.31 -14.38 -1.82
C LEU A 141 6.30 -13.22 -1.85
N VAL A 142 6.65 -12.77 -3.06
CA VAL A 142 7.41 -11.55 -3.28
C VAL A 142 6.45 -10.48 -3.78
N GLY A 143 6.22 -9.44 -3.01
CA GLY A 143 5.48 -8.26 -3.47
C GLY A 143 6.44 -7.15 -3.85
N LEU A 144 6.42 -6.75 -5.11
CA LEU A 144 7.27 -5.74 -5.69
C LEU A 144 6.50 -4.44 -5.87
N ARG A 145 7.15 -3.32 -5.56
CA ARG A 145 6.62 -1.96 -5.76
C ARG A 145 7.67 -1.16 -6.53
N HIS A 146 7.34 -0.68 -7.72
CA HIS A 146 8.16 0.26 -8.47
C HIS A 146 7.55 1.66 -8.38
N TYR A 147 8.34 2.64 -7.97
CA TYR A 147 7.95 4.05 -7.95
C TYR A 147 8.68 4.82 -9.04
N ASN A 148 7.98 5.72 -9.74
CA ASN A 148 8.52 6.47 -10.87
C ASN A 148 9.16 5.54 -11.92
N TRP A 149 8.43 4.50 -12.33
CA TRP A 149 8.93 3.48 -13.24
C TRP A 149 9.17 4.02 -14.66
N ASN A 150 10.08 3.37 -15.37
CA ASN A 150 10.32 3.53 -16.80
C ASN A 150 9.31 2.69 -17.60
N ASN A 151 9.12 3.03 -18.87
CA ASN A 151 8.45 2.16 -19.82
C ASN A 151 9.48 1.62 -20.83
N PRO A 152 9.69 0.30 -20.95
CA PRO A 152 9.01 -0.79 -20.22
C PRO A 152 9.54 -1.03 -18.79
N VAL A 153 8.75 -1.76 -18.00
CA VAL A 153 9.15 -2.32 -16.71
C VAL A 153 9.62 -3.75 -16.88
N GLU A 154 10.74 -4.09 -16.27
CA GLU A 154 11.34 -5.42 -16.21
C GLU A 154 11.20 -5.99 -14.79
N LEU A 155 10.26 -6.92 -14.63
CA LEU A 155 10.09 -7.70 -13.41
C LEU A 155 11.25 -8.70 -13.28
N PRO A 156 11.86 -8.81 -12.10
CA PRO A 156 13.13 -9.52 -11.95
C PRO A 156 12.96 -11.03 -12.04
N ALA A 157 14.01 -11.70 -12.47
CA ALA A 157 14.14 -13.13 -12.27
C ALA A 157 14.30 -13.44 -10.77
N ILE A 158 13.78 -14.60 -10.35
CA ILE A 158 13.87 -15.09 -8.98
C ILE A 158 14.46 -16.50 -8.98
N ALA A 159 15.47 -16.72 -8.14
CA ALA A 159 15.99 -18.05 -7.84
C ALA A 159 15.68 -18.42 -6.39
N VAL A 160 15.43 -19.69 -6.13
CA VAL A 160 15.15 -20.24 -4.80
C VAL A 160 16.16 -21.34 -4.52
N ASP A 161 16.85 -21.26 -3.39
CA ASP A 161 17.88 -22.23 -2.99
C ASP A 161 18.92 -22.48 -4.11
N GLY A 162 19.26 -21.43 -4.87
CA GLY A 162 20.20 -21.48 -6.00
C GLY A 162 19.64 -21.98 -7.33
N VAL A 163 18.36 -22.39 -7.38
CA VAL A 163 17.70 -22.89 -8.59
C VAL A 163 16.81 -21.79 -9.19
N PRO A 164 16.90 -21.47 -10.49
CA PRO A 164 15.97 -20.56 -11.15
C PRO A 164 14.51 -21.00 -10.95
N ALA A 165 13.69 -20.13 -10.39
CA ALA A 165 12.30 -20.42 -10.03
C ALA A 165 11.27 -19.57 -10.82
N LEU A 166 11.66 -18.37 -11.25
CA LEU A 166 10.86 -17.48 -12.08
C LEU A 166 11.77 -16.69 -13.01
N ALA A 167 11.48 -16.68 -14.31
CA ALA A 167 12.20 -15.87 -15.28
C ALA A 167 11.84 -14.38 -15.15
N SER A 168 12.72 -13.51 -15.64
CA SER A 168 12.40 -12.08 -15.78
C SER A 168 11.28 -11.89 -16.80
N GLN A 169 10.41 -10.91 -16.56
CA GLN A 169 9.31 -10.57 -17.47
C GLN A 169 9.32 -9.08 -17.77
N THR A 170 9.29 -8.73 -19.05
CA THR A 170 9.12 -7.34 -19.49
C THR A 170 7.64 -7.04 -19.71
N LEU A 171 7.20 -5.89 -19.22
CA LEU A 171 5.84 -5.40 -19.29
C LEU A 171 5.84 -3.96 -19.82
N GLU A 172 4.98 -3.68 -20.79
CA GLU A 172 4.64 -2.30 -21.15
C GLU A 172 3.83 -1.67 -20.01
N ALA A 173 4.39 -0.62 -19.42
CA ALA A 173 3.84 0.09 -18.29
C ALA A 173 3.94 1.60 -18.55
N PRO A 174 3.01 2.18 -19.34
CA PRO A 174 3.03 3.60 -19.62
C PRO A 174 2.99 4.45 -18.32
N PRO A 175 3.37 5.74 -18.36
CA PRO A 175 3.43 6.58 -17.17
C PRO A 175 2.11 6.68 -16.38
N ASP A 176 0.98 6.47 -17.06
CA ASP A 176 -0.37 6.47 -16.53
C ASP A 176 -0.91 5.05 -16.27
N PHE A 177 -0.05 4.02 -16.16
CA PHE A 177 -0.45 2.62 -15.92
C PHE A 177 -1.49 2.46 -14.79
N ASN A 178 -1.40 3.29 -13.75
CA ASN A 178 -2.30 3.28 -12.59
C ASN A 178 -3.63 4.03 -12.81
N GLN A 179 -3.94 4.50 -14.02
CA GLN A 179 -5.16 5.30 -14.28
C GLN A 179 -6.44 4.49 -14.04
N PHE A 180 -6.41 3.16 -14.17
CA PHE A 180 -7.55 2.27 -13.88
C PHE A 180 -8.12 2.45 -12.45
N TYR A 181 -7.33 2.96 -11.50
CA TYR A 181 -7.82 3.28 -10.16
C TYR A 181 -8.95 4.32 -10.17
N ARG A 182 -9.02 5.20 -11.18
CA ARG A 182 -10.09 6.21 -11.33
C ARG A 182 -11.46 5.58 -11.56
N ASP A 183 -11.52 4.36 -12.09
CA ASP A 183 -12.78 3.67 -12.37
C ASP A 183 -13.30 2.86 -11.17
N LEU A 184 -12.43 2.56 -10.18
CA LEU A 184 -12.82 1.74 -9.04
C LEU A 184 -13.93 2.36 -8.18
N PRO A 185 -14.02 3.69 -7.94
CA PRO A 185 -15.15 4.29 -7.25
C PRO A 185 -16.52 3.93 -7.83
N ALA A 186 -16.64 3.66 -9.13
CA ALA A 186 -17.90 3.22 -9.74
C ALA A 186 -18.32 1.81 -9.29
N ARG A 187 -17.38 1.02 -8.73
CA ARG A 187 -17.61 -0.34 -8.21
C ARG A 187 -17.95 -0.35 -6.72
N ARG A 188 -18.23 0.82 -6.12
CA ARG A 188 -18.72 0.92 -4.74
C ARG A 188 -20.00 0.11 -4.57
N GLY A 189 -20.20 -0.37 -3.35
CA GLY A 189 -21.40 -1.11 -2.98
C GLY A 189 -21.41 -1.41 -1.50
N TRP A 190 -22.58 -1.81 -1.00
CA TRP A 190 -22.83 -2.01 0.43
C TRP A 190 -21.81 -2.95 1.09
N LEU A 191 -21.35 -3.98 0.37
CA LEU A 191 -20.35 -4.94 0.87
C LEU A 191 -19.03 -4.24 1.18
N TYR A 192 -18.52 -3.43 0.25
CA TYR A 192 -17.24 -2.73 0.42
C TYR A 192 -17.35 -1.60 1.44
N SER A 193 -18.50 -0.90 1.47
CA SER A 193 -18.79 0.09 2.49
C SER A 193 -18.81 -0.56 3.87
N ALA A 194 -19.57 -1.65 4.08
CA ALA A 194 -19.58 -2.37 5.35
C ALA A 194 -18.18 -2.90 5.75
N LEU A 195 -17.39 -3.36 4.78
CA LEU A 195 -16.03 -3.84 4.99
C LEU A 195 -15.06 -2.76 5.48
N ASN A 196 -15.21 -1.53 5.00
CA ASN A 196 -14.26 -0.44 5.23
C ASN A 196 -14.82 0.74 6.05
N PHE A 197 -16.09 0.69 6.45
CA PHE A 197 -16.74 1.78 7.17
C PHE A 197 -15.99 2.19 8.44
N TYR A 198 -15.35 1.24 9.14
CA TYR A 198 -14.58 1.48 10.37
C TYR A 198 -13.39 2.42 10.20
N VAL A 199 -12.91 2.62 8.98
CA VAL A 199 -11.65 3.30 8.71
C VAL A 199 -11.75 4.80 9.00
N TYR A 200 -12.77 5.44 8.46
CA TYR A 200 -13.02 6.86 8.72
C TYR A 200 -13.17 7.17 10.21
N PRO A 201 -14.06 6.51 10.99
CA PRO A 201 -14.20 6.80 12.41
C PRO A 201 -12.94 6.44 13.22
N LEU A 202 -12.17 5.42 12.82
CA LEU A 202 -10.87 5.14 13.42
C LEU A 202 -9.90 6.31 13.30
N LEU A 203 -9.89 7.00 12.16
CA LEU A 203 -8.99 8.14 11.97
C LEU A 203 -9.57 9.47 12.47
N ARG A 204 -10.89 9.66 12.38
CA ARG A 204 -11.56 10.92 12.75
C ARG A 204 -11.73 11.06 14.26
N TRP A 205 -12.18 9.99 14.92
CA TRP A 205 -12.65 10.06 16.31
C TRP A 205 -11.72 9.34 17.29
N LEU A 206 -11.02 8.32 16.83
CA LEU A 206 -10.10 7.55 17.66
C LEU A 206 -8.66 8.10 17.62
N GLN A 207 -8.48 9.38 17.26
CA GLN A 207 -7.21 10.11 17.34
C GLN A 207 -6.65 10.23 18.78
N TRP A 208 -7.45 9.88 19.80
CA TRP A 208 -6.97 9.72 21.18
C TRP A 208 -6.35 8.34 21.47
N LEU A 209 -6.40 7.42 20.51
CA LEU A 209 -5.72 6.14 20.65
C LEU A 209 -4.23 6.28 20.30
N PRO A 210 -3.34 5.57 21.01
CA PRO A 210 -1.93 5.52 20.66
C PRO A 210 -1.70 5.07 19.21
N GLU A 211 -0.74 5.69 18.51
CA GLU A 211 -0.35 5.31 17.14
C GLU A 211 -0.02 3.81 17.04
N ALA A 212 0.56 3.23 18.09
CA ALA A 212 0.87 1.80 18.19
C ALA A 212 -0.35 0.88 18.01
N ILE A 213 -1.56 1.37 18.32
CA ILE A 213 -2.82 0.64 18.12
C ILE A 213 -3.40 0.94 16.73
N VAL A 214 -3.43 2.21 16.35
CA VAL A 214 -4.09 2.66 15.10
C VAL A 214 -3.31 2.19 13.88
N LYS A 215 -1.99 2.34 13.87
CA LYS A 215 -1.13 2.04 12.73
C LYS A 215 -1.25 0.60 12.22
N PRO A 216 -1.15 -0.47 13.05
CA PRO A 216 -1.28 -1.85 12.54
C PRO A 216 -2.70 -2.19 12.08
N ILE A 217 -3.72 -1.47 12.56
CA ILE A 217 -5.11 -1.61 12.07
C ILE A 217 -5.26 -0.91 10.72
N PHE A 218 -4.82 0.34 10.64
CA PHE A 218 -5.01 1.20 9.48
C PHE A 218 -4.07 0.83 8.33
N LEU A 219 -2.79 0.59 8.59
CA LEU A 219 -1.75 0.21 7.64
C LEU A 219 -1.25 -1.21 7.95
N PRO A 220 -2.00 -2.26 7.57
CA PRO A 220 -1.64 -3.64 7.92
C PRO A 220 -0.38 -4.15 7.21
N VAL A 221 0.06 -3.49 6.12
CA VAL A 221 1.22 -3.91 5.30
C VAL A 221 2.07 -2.68 4.90
N PRO A 222 2.67 -1.96 5.88
CA PRO A 222 3.43 -0.75 5.59
C PRO A 222 4.73 -1.12 4.85
N ASN A 223 5.20 -0.23 3.97
CA ASN A 223 6.59 -0.27 3.55
C ASN A 223 7.44 0.19 4.76
N PRO A 224 8.36 -0.62 5.31
CA PRO A 224 9.20 -0.18 6.43
C PRO A 224 10.03 1.06 6.08
N GLU A 225 10.35 1.27 4.81
CA GLU A 225 11.13 2.41 4.33
C GLU A 225 10.30 3.71 4.20
N THR A 226 8.97 3.67 4.33
CA THR A 226 8.10 4.83 4.13
C THR A 226 7.61 5.39 5.46
N HIS A 227 7.78 6.70 5.65
CA HIS A 227 7.06 7.40 6.72
C HIS A 227 5.64 7.72 6.26
N PHE A 228 4.66 7.31 7.06
CA PHE A 228 3.25 7.52 6.77
C PHE A 228 2.65 8.58 7.70
N PHE A 229 1.90 9.49 7.09
CA PHE A 229 1.00 10.42 7.76
C PHE A 229 -0.38 10.21 7.16
N TYR A 230 -1.41 10.19 7.99
CA TYR A 230 -2.75 9.84 7.56
C TYR A 230 -3.78 10.43 8.51
N GLY A 231 -4.99 10.63 8.00
CA GLY A 231 -6.09 11.20 8.75
C GLY A 231 -7.40 11.12 7.97
N ALA A 232 -8.44 11.73 8.54
CA ALA A 232 -9.76 11.80 7.94
C ALA A 232 -10.26 13.24 7.87
N LEU A 233 -10.97 13.55 6.78
CA LEU A 233 -11.49 14.87 6.47
C LEU A 233 -13.00 14.76 6.21
N ASP A 234 -13.77 15.68 6.79
CA ASP A 234 -15.19 15.86 6.48
C ASP A 234 -15.38 16.49 5.10
N ARG A 235 -16.59 16.34 4.55
CA ARG A 235 -16.98 17.02 3.32
C ARG A 235 -16.82 18.55 3.48
N GLY A 236 -16.18 19.19 2.51
CA GLY A 236 -15.88 20.62 2.52
C GLY A 236 -14.61 21.00 3.31
N GLU A 237 -14.02 20.08 4.07
CA GLU A 237 -12.69 20.35 4.67
C GLU A 237 -11.60 20.31 3.59
N GLN A 238 -10.55 21.10 3.80
CA GLN A 238 -9.31 21.07 3.05
C GLN A 238 -8.17 20.66 3.98
N LEU A 239 -7.14 20.00 3.43
CA LEU A 239 -5.90 19.73 4.13
C LEU A 239 -4.81 20.65 3.61
N THR A 240 -4.22 21.42 4.52
CA THR A 240 -2.99 22.17 4.27
C THR A 240 -1.81 21.40 4.86
N ILE A 241 -0.73 21.32 4.08
CA ILE A 241 0.49 20.61 4.38
C ILE A 241 1.64 21.60 4.22
N ASP A 242 2.32 21.89 5.33
CA ASP A 242 3.52 22.73 5.36
C ASP A 242 4.75 21.86 5.55
N LEU A 243 5.59 21.80 4.52
CA LEU A 243 6.79 21.01 4.46
C LEU A 243 8.03 21.90 4.67
N PRO A 244 8.94 21.54 5.60
CA PRO A 244 10.26 22.13 5.61
C PRO A 244 10.97 21.98 4.26
N ALA A 245 11.58 23.07 3.76
CA ALA A 245 12.16 23.14 2.42
C ALA A 245 13.13 21.99 2.09
N HIS A 246 13.93 21.56 3.07
CA HIS A 246 14.92 20.48 2.91
C HIS A 246 14.32 19.08 2.76
N LEU A 247 13.04 18.88 3.09
CA LEU A 247 12.43 17.55 2.99
C LEU A 247 12.26 17.11 1.54
N ARG A 248 12.06 18.03 0.60
CA ARG A 248 11.95 17.68 -0.82
C ARG A 248 13.27 17.21 -1.40
N ASP A 249 14.40 17.63 -0.87
CA ASP A 249 15.72 17.17 -1.32
C ASP A 249 16.01 15.73 -0.87
N THR A 250 15.45 15.34 0.28
CA THR A 250 15.72 14.07 0.95
C THR A 250 14.63 13.03 0.75
N HIS A 251 13.41 13.43 0.40
CA HIS A 251 12.24 12.56 0.30
C HIS A 251 11.42 12.82 -0.97
N ARG A 252 10.75 11.77 -1.45
CA ARG A 252 9.64 11.84 -2.40
C ARG A 252 8.34 11.83 -1.61
N LEU A 253 7.45 12.76 -1.90
CA LEU A 253 6.18 12.92 -1.18
C LEU A 253 5.01 12.59 -2.10
N TYR A 254 4.14 11.70 -1.63
CA TYR A 254 3.02 11.19 -2.39
C TYR A 254 1.73 11.32 -1.57
N PHE A 255 0.76 12.05 -2.11
CA PHE A 255 -0.56 12.21 -1.51
C PHE A 255 -1.55 11.25 -2.17
N SER A 256 -2.29 10.50 -1.36
CA SER A 256 -3.43 9.71 -1.80
C SER A 256 -4.67 10.08 -1.00
N LEU A 257 -5.78 10.25 -1.70
CA LEU A 257 -7.10 10.47 -1.15
C LEU A 257 -7.99 9.27 -1.46
N TYR A 258 -8.75 8.85 -0.46
CA TYR A 258 -9.70 7.77 -0.57
C TYR A 258 -11.05 8.22 -0.04
N SER A 259 -12.11 7.62 -0.58
CA SER A 259 -13.44 7.73 0.02
C SER A 259 -13.46 7.08 1.40
N ARG A 260 -14.54 7.31 2.15
CA ARG A 260 -14.83 6.58 3.39
C ARG A 260 -14.70 5.06 3.25
N ASP A 261 -15.12 4.53 2.11
CA ASP A 261 -15.12 3.10 1.82
C ASP A 261 -13.77 2.61 1.24
N CYS A 262 -12.76 3.47 1.26
CA CYS A 262 -11.37 3.21 0.89
C CYS A 262 -11.15 2.99 -0.62
N PHE A 263 -12.04 3.54 -1.45
CA PHE A 263 -11.84 3.63 -2.89
C PHE A 263 -10.97 4.84 -3.24
N PRO A 264 -10.04 4.73 -4.22
CA PRO A 264 -9.20 5.85 -4.65
C PRO A 264 -10.05 7.00 -5.19
N LEU A 265 -9.83 8.21 -4.68
CA LEU A 265 -10.46 9.42 -5.18
C LEU A 265 -9.48 10.26 -5.98
N ASP A 266 -8.30 10.48 -5.41
CA ASP A 266 -7.26 11.28 -6.04
C ASP A 266 -5.87 10.89 -5.54
N TRP A 267 -4.85 11.13 -6.36
CA TRP A 267 -3.47 10.90 -5.98
C TRP A 267 -2.50 11.66 -6.87
N TYR A 268 -1.45 12.20 -6.27
CA TYR A 268 -0.39 12.94 -6.94
C TYR A 268 0.86 13.06 -6.07
N SER A 269 1.97 13.45 -6.67
CA SER A 269 3.19 13.81 -5.94
C SER A 269 3.08 15.25 -5.45
N ILE A 270 3.51 15.52 -4.22
CA ILE A 270 3.62 16.89 -3.72
C ILE A 270 5.00 17.43 -4.09
N THR A 271 5.03 18.54 -4.83
CA THR A 271 6.26 19.15 -5.36
C THR A 271 6.55 20.52 -4.75
N THR A 272 5.62 21.10 -4.00
CA THR A 272 5.72 22.43 -3.35
C THR A 272 5.89 22.30 -1.84
N ASP A 273 6.50 23.31 -1.22
CA ASP A 273 6.69 23.35 0.25
C ASP A 273 5.37 23.61 0.99
N HIS A 274 4.49 24.39 0.38
CA HIS A 274 3.14 24.61 0.85
C HIS A 274 2.16 23.96 -0.12
N HIS A 275 1.28 23.11 0.40
CA HIS A 275 0.29 22.41 -0.41
C HIS A 275 -1.07 22.43 0.28
N THR A 276 -2.11 22.80 -0.46
CA THR A 276 -3.49 22.75 0.03
C THR A 276 -4.34 21.92 -0.93
N THR A 277 -5.10 20.96 -0.40
CA THR A 277 -6.01 20.14 -1.20
C THR A 277 -7.23 20.94 -1.60
N GLN A 278 -7.92 20.51 -2.66
CA GLN A 278 -9.30 20.95 -2.92
C GLN A 278 -10.22 20.58 -1.74
N PRO A 279 -11.36 21.28 -1.54
CA PRO A 279 -12.36 20.87 -0.56
C PRO A 279 -12.80 19.42 -0.80
N MET A 280 -12.93 18.65 0.27
CA MET A 280 -13.31 17.24 0.13
C MET A 280 -14.73 17.12 -0.43
N PRO A 281 -14.95 16.33 -1.50
CA PRO A 281 -16.27 16.14 -2.09
C PRO A 281 -17.20 15.32 -1.18
N GLU A 282 -16.62 14.47 -0.33
CA GLU A 282 -17.29 13.57 0.60
C GLU A 282 -16.41 13.32 1.84
N LYS A 283 -16.91 12.57 2.82
CA LYS A 283 -16.06 12.08 3.93
C LYS A 283 -14.95 11.21 3.36
N ALA A 284 -13.72 11.60 3.64
CA ALA A 284 -12.54 11.04 3.00
C ALA A 284 -11.44 10.70 4.00
N VAL A 285 -10.54 9.86 3.56
CA VAL A 285 -9.33 9.45 4.27
C VAL A 285 -8.14 9.76 3.39
N TYR A 286 -7.08 10.32 3.95
CA TYR A 286 -5.87 10.60 3.20
C TYR A 286 -4.68 9.80 3.74
N ILE A 287 -3.70 9.57 2.87
CA ILE A 287 -2.38 9.07 3.22
C ILE A 287 -1.35 9.94 2.49
N LEU A 288 -0.49 10.60 3.26
CA LEU A 288 0.77 11.16 2.78
C LEU A 288 1.89 10.13 3.04
N ARG A 289 2.52 9.68 1.96
CA ARG A 289 3.68 8.79 2.00
C ARG A 289 4.93 9.63 1.74
N MET A 290 5.86 9.58 2.67
CA MET A 290 7.20 10.11 2.49
C MET A 290 8.17 8.96 2.29
N HIS A 291 8.71 8.84 1.09
CA HIS A 291 9.67 7.83 0.76
C HIS A 291 11.07 8.45 0.65
N PRO A 292 12.05 8.04 1.46
CA PRO A 292 13.40 8.56 1.40
C PRO A 292 14.03 8.40 0.02
N LYS A 293 14.91 9.32 -0.35
CA LYS A 293 15.71 9.25 -1.58
C LYS A 293 17.08 8.62 -1.35
N THR A 294 17.55 8.58 -0.10
CA THR A 294 18.88 8.10 0.27
C THR A 294 18.83 7.23 1.53
N PRO A 295 19.81 6.33 1.73
CA PRO A 295 19.91 5.54 2.95
C PRO A 295 20.04 6.41 4.22
N ALA A 296 20.75 7.53 4.11
CA ALA A 296 20.91 8.49 5.22
C ALA A 296 19.56 9.11 5.64
N ALA A 297 18.71 9.47 4.67
CA ALA A 297 17.38 9.98 4.95
C ALA A 297 16.45 8.92 5.56
N MET A 298 16.62 7.65 5.18
CA MET A 298 15.87 6.52 5.77
C MET A 298 16.22 6.27 7.24
N ALA A 299 17.49 6.45 7.61
CA ALA A 299 17.96 6.30 8.99
C ALA A 299 17.60 7.48 9.90
N ALA A 300 17.17 8.61 9.32
CA ALA A 300 16.81 9.80 10.07
C ALA A 300 15.50 9.62 10.85
N ALA A 301 15.31 10.44 11.89
CA ALA A 301 14.05 10.47 12.63
C ALA A 301 12.89 10.89 11.71
N LYS A 302 11.68 10.38 12.01
CA LYS A 302 10.45 10.74 11.28
C LYS A 302 10.32 12.28 11.24
N PRO A 303 10.23 12.88 10.04
CA PRO A 303 10.08 14.33 9.92
C PRO A 303 8.85 14.86 10.65
N THR A 304 8.96 16.06 11.22
CA THR A 304 7.81 16.80 11.74
C THR A 304 7.18 17.59 10.59
N ILE A 305 5.87 17.42 10.39
CA ILE A 305 5.09 18.13 9.38
C ILE A 305 3.89 18.76 10.08
N ASN A 306 3.59 20.00 9.72
CA ASN A 306 2.40 20.68 10.19
C ASN A 306 1.24 20.39 9.24
N PHE A 307 0.14 19.94 9.83
CA PHE A 307 -1.12 19.70 9.13
C PHE A 307 -2.20 20.58 9.74
N SER A 308 -3.02 21.22 8.92
CA SER A 308 -4.24 21.87 9.37
C SER A 308 -5.42 21.50 8.48
N ALA A 309 -6.55 21.20 9.11
CA ALA A 309 -7.81 20.94 8.43
C ALA A 309 -8.76 22.11 8.68
N ASN A 310 -9.21 22.77 7.61
CA ASN A 310 -10.10 23.93 7.67
C ASN A 310 -11.29 23.73 6.73
N VAL A 311 -12.45 24.28 7.09
CA VAL A 311 -13.62 24.30 6.19
C VAL A 311 -13.42 25.45 5.21
N SER A 312 -13.55 25.19 3.90
CA SER A 312 -13.52 26.26 2.90
C SER A 312 -14.68 27.24 3.15
N GLY A 313 -14.35 28.51 3.36
CA GLY A 313 -15.33 29.60 3.50
C GLY A 313 -16.11 29.88 2.22
#